data_AF-A0A378F6S8-F1
#
_entry.id   AF-A0A378F6S8-F1
#
_cell.length_a   1.000
_cell.length_b   1.000
_cell.length_c   1.000
_cell.angle_alpha   90.00
_cell.angle_beta   90.00
_cell.angle_gamma   90.00
#
_symmetry.space_group_name_H-M   'P 1'
#
loop_
_entity.id
_entity.type
_entity.pdbx_description
1 polymer ?
#
loop_
_entity_poly.entity_id
_entity_poly.type
_entity_poly.pdbx_seq_one_letter_code
_entity_poly.pdbx_strand_id
1 'polypeptide(L)' 'MQRCILAILSLAFCAGAQAVSEDVQLNLVTNQGVGQTIGSVKITETDRGLEFVPHSAGATAG' A
#
# COMPACT_ATOMS: atom_id res chain seq x y z
N MET A 1 -6.81 11.67 -37.15
CA MET A 1 -7.73 11.54 -36.00
C MET A 1 -7.54 10.26 -35.19
N GLN A 2 -7.44 9.07 -35.80
CA GLN A 2 -7.34 7.78 -35.07
C GLN A 2 -6.05 7.57 -34.25
N ARG A 3 -4.91 8.12 -34.70
CA ARG A 3 -3.61 7.98 -34.02
C ARG A 3 -3.52 8.71 -32.68
N CYS A 4 -4.20 9.86 -32.55
CA CYS A 4 -4.20 10.63 -31.31
C CYS A 4 -5.01 9.95 -30.21
N ILE A 5 -6.07 9.21 -30.57
CA ILE A 5 -6.91 8.49 -29.61
C ILE A 5 -6.14 7.36 -28.94
N LEU A 6 -5.33 6.60 -29.69
CA LEU A 6 -4.48 5.54 -29.14
C LEU A 6 -3.40 6.09 -28.20
N ALA A 7 -2.85 7.27 -28.48
CA ALA A 7 -1.88 7.94 -27.63
C ALA A 7 -2.50 8.37 -26.28
N ILE A 8 -3.73 8.87 -26.30
CA ILE A 8 -4.43 9.29 -25.07
C ILE A 8 -4.82 8.07 -24.23
N LEU A 9 -5.28 6.99 -24.86
CA LEU A 9 -5.63 5.74 -24.16
C LEU A 9 -4.42 5.07 -23.51
N SER A 10 -3.27 5.06 -24.18
CA SER A 10 -2.03 4.53 -23.61
C SER A 10 -1.51 5.37 -22.45
N LEU A 11 -1.60 6.71 -22.55
CA LEU A 11 -1.20 7.60 -21.47
C LEU A 11 -2.09 7.46 -20.22
N ALA A 12 -3.40 7.28 -20.40
CA ALA A 12 -4.34 7.04 -19.31
C ALA A 12 -4.09 5.70 -18.59
N PHE A 13 -3.62 4.67 -19.30
CA PHE A 13 -3.29 3.37 -18.71
C PHE A 13 -2.02 3.41 -17.85
N CYS A 14 -1.02 4.20 -18.24
CA CYS A 14 0.22 4.36 -17.47
C CYS A 14 0.04 5.16 -16.17
N ALA A 15 -0.97 6.03 -16.09
CA ALA A 15 -1.26 6.81 -14.88
C ALA A 15 -1.89 5.98 -13.74
N GLY A 16 -2.25 4.72 -14.00
CA GLY A 16 -2.84 3.82 -13.00
C GLY A 16 -1.83 3.19 -12.03
N ALA A 17 -0.53 3.33 -12.27
CA ALA A 17 0.51 2.87 -11.35
C ALA A 17 0.65 3.88 -10.19
N GLN A 18 -0.29 3.88 -9.27
CA GLN A 18 -0.10 4.49 -7.96
C GLN A 18 0.84 3.58 -7.17
N ALA A 19 2.14 3.74 -7.39
CA ALA A 19 3.15 2.91 -6.76
C ALA A 19 4.25 3.80 -6.18
N VAL A 20 4.17 4.00 -4.86
CA VAL A 20 5.33 4.28 -4.01
C VAL A 20 5.04 3.91 -2.57
N SER A 21 3.77 3.70 -2.21
CA SER A 21 3.42 3.29 -0.87
C SER A 21 2.24 2.32 -0.82
N GLU A 22 2.40 1.26 -0.07
CA GLU A 22 1.38 0.23 0.22
C GLU A 22 0.97 0.33 1.68
N ASP A 23 -0.34 0.26 1.96
CA ASP A 23 -0.86 0.18 3.33
C ASP A 23 -1.21 -1.26 3.67
N VAL A 24 -0.41 -1.88 4.55
CA VAL A 24 -0.55 -3.29 4.91
C VAL A 24 -1.25 -3.40 6.26
N GLN A 25 -2.46 -3.97 6.25
CA GLN A 25 -3.22 -4.22 7.47
C GLN A 25 -2.59 -5.35 8.29
N LEU A 26 -2.39 -5.09 9.58
CA LEU A 26 -1.89 -6.06 10.54
C LEU A 26 -3.04 -6.63 11.36
N ASN A 27 -3.12 -7.95 11.38
CA ASN A 27 -4.12 -8.69 12.15
C ASN A 27 -3.46 -9.49 13.26
N LEU A 28 -4.12 -9.60 14.41
CA LEU A 28 -3.74 -10.48 15.50
C LEU A 28 -3.85 -11.94 15.04
N VAL A 29 -2.81 -12.75 15.20
CA VAL A 29 -2.86 -14.17 14.81
C VAL A 29 -2.93 -15.04 16.06
N THR A 30 -3.87 -15.98 16.07
CA THR A 30 -4.06 -16.96 17.16
C THR A 30 -3.91 -18.38 16.62
N ASN A 31 -3.84 -19.37 17.50
CA ASN A 31 -3.83 -20.79 17.10
C ASN A 31 -5.11 -21.23 16.36
N GLN A 32 -6.15 -20.40 16.34
CA GLN A 32 -7.40 -20.65 15.62
C GLN A 32 -7.47 -19.92 14.27
N GLY A 33 -6.48 -19.09 13.95
CA GLY A 33 -6.40 -18.34 12.69
C GLY A 33 -6.21 -16.84 12.87
N VAL A 34 -6.54 -16.10 11.82
CA VAL A 34 -6.44 -14.63 11.76
C VAL A 34 -7.59 -13.99 12.55
N GLY A 35 -7.24 -13.18 13.53
CA GLY A 35 -8.13 -12.43 14.42
C GLY A 35 -8.24 -10.95 14.01
N GLN A 36 -8.54 -10.10 14.99
CA GLN A 36 -8.84 -8.68 14.79
C GLN A 36 -7.66 -7.89 14.18
N THR A 37 -7.97 -6.91 13.33
CA THR A 37 -7.01 -5.90 12.88
C THR A 37 -6.55 -5.02 14.04
N ILE A 38 -5.23 -4.96 14.24
CA ILE A 38 -4.58 -4.23 15.35
C ILE A 38 -3.89 -2.94 14.89
N GLY A 39 -3.83 -2.71 13.57
CA GLY A 39 -3.26 -1.52 12.96
C GLY A 39 -2.91 -1.75 11.50
N SER A 40 -2.14 -0.83 10.93
CA SER A 40 -1.53 -1.01 9.62
C SER A 40 -0.08 -0.58 9.62
N VAL A 41 0.67 -0.96 8.59
CA VAL A 41 2.02 -0.48 8.32
C VAL A 41 2.02 0.09 6.92
N LYS A 42 2.36 1.37 6.83
CA LYS A 42 2.61 2.00 5.54
C LYS A 42 4.04 1.68 5.14
N ILE A 43 4.19 1.01 4.02
CA ILE A 43 5.48 0.71 3.40
C ILE A 43 5.68 1.74 2.31
N THR A 44 6.76 2.50 2.35
CA THR A 44 7.10 3.50 1.32
C THR A 44 8.46 3.19 0.72
N GLU A 45 8.56 3.18 -0.61
CA GLU A 45 9.85 3.05 -1.28
C GLU A 45 10.62 4.38 -1.23
N THR A 46 11.87 4.33 -0.78
CA THR A 46 12.77 5.48 -0.69
C THR A 46 14.09 5.18 -1.41
N ASP A 47 14.88 6.21 -1.71
CA ASP A 47 16.22 6.05 -2.31
C ASP A 47 17.18 5.19 -1.46
N ARG A 48 16.84 4.96 -0.19
CA ARG A 48 17.62 4.17 0.77
C ARG A 48 17.02 2.78 1.04
N GLY A 49 15.97 2.40 0.32
CA GLY A 49 15.23 1.16 0.51
C GLY A 49 13.80 1.39 1.02
N LEU A 50 13.19 0.34 1.56
CA LEU A 50 11.81 0.37 2.05
C LEU A 50 11.74 0.98 3.45
N GLU A 51 10.94 2.03 3.61
CA GLU A 51 10.59 2.62 4.90
C GLU A 51 9.29 2.00 5.41
N PHE A 52 9.27 1.56 6.67
CA PHE A 52 8.12 0.94 7.32
C PHE A 52 7.63 1.86 8.44
N VAL A 53 6.45 2.45 8.26
CA VAL A 53 5.84 3.35 9.23
C VAL A 53 4.61 2.68 9.84
N PRO A 54 4.66 2.27 11.13
CA PRO A 54 3.50 1.67 11.79
C PRO A 54 2.42 2.72 12.06
N HIS A 55 1.18 2.39 11.71
CA HIS A 55 -0.02 3.15 12.05
C HIS A 55 -0.80 2.43 13.16
N SER A 56 -0.62 2.98 14.36
CA SER A 56 -1.29 2.72 15.62
C SER A 56 -2.82 2.70 15.68
N ALA A 57 -3.54 1.58 15.50
CA ALA A 57 -4.96 1.52 15.87
C ALA A 57 -5.22 1.00 17.31
N GLY A 58 -4.20 0.90 18.17
CA GLY A 58 -4.39 0.53 19.58
C GLY A 58 -3.35 -0.39 20.23
N ALA A 59 -2.13 -0.50 19.69
CA ALA A 59 -1.07 -1.21 20.40
C ALA A 59 -0.63 -0.42 21.65
N THR A 60 -0.70 -1.05 22.82
CA THR A 60 -0.20 -0.49 24.08
C THR A 60 1.30 -0.23 23.95
N ALA A 61 1.73 1.00 24.27
CA ALA A 61 3.15 1.38 24.26
C ALA A 61 3.95 0.44 25.18
N GLY A 62 5.06 -0.09 24.65
CA GLY A 62 6.04 -0.87 25.41
C GLY A 62 7.08 0.00 26.09
#